data_AF-A0A653SWN4-F1
#
_entry.id   AF-A0A653SWN4-F1
#
_cell.length_a   1.000
_cell.length_b   1.000
_cell.length_c   1.000
_cell.angle_alpha   90.00
_cell.angle_beta   90.00
_cell.angle_gamma   90.00
#
_symmetry.space_group_name_H-M   'P 1'
#
loop_
_entity.id
_entity.type
_entity.pdbx_description
1 polymer ?
#
loop_
_entity_poly.entity_id
_entity_poly.type
_entity_poly.pdbx_seq_one_letter_code
_entity_poly.pdbx_strand_id
1 'polypeptide(L)'
;MVDCPPAPVPRVKTGEAQIGNPMSSITEYFGIPGDVPFLDIEVDADNLAFLDLHAIRLSTGPEPFRAEALRQADSFMSTIVAYVHAGSGSSFELGRALLSQFSEPWETRLGMSKDGYFGHGGSDGVGADIWDALVTDRRALVEVGLLSQLDRIPLYVSGIGSDITSDLTTRVTYSALAGFTAAMLGEYPQLSYGALPVDAKMWNPETRDWVVRSVELPSANGKPLLLVPRDWARRNPLVTAGRFHKKSVLGHVQDVEATVSSVTGRVTRSPKWALQQRQDLRNVHDSNARVSLSALDLGQDLPSAFEAYLAGWLREQDRRHKA
;
A
#
# COMPACT_ATOMS: atom_id res chain seq x y z
N MET A 1 68.10 -37.53 19.00
CA MET A 1 67.16 -36.89 18.05
C MET A 1 65.80 -36.96 18.71
N VAL A 2 65.31 -35.81 19.18
CA VAL A 2 64.05 -35.70 19.92
C VAL A 2 62.97 -35.35 18.90
N ASP A 3 61.97 -36.21 18.76
CA ASP A 3 60.84 -36.02 17.84
C ASP A 3 60.04 -34.78 18.24
N CYS A 4 59.89 -33.86 17.30
CA CYS A 4 59.06 -32.66 17.45
C CYS A 4 57.64 -32.98 16.91
N PRO A 5 56.57 -32.74 17.65
CA PRO A 5 55.22 -33.02 17.17
C PRO A 5 54.82 -32.05 16.04
N PRO A 6 53.98 -32.48 15.09
CA PRO A 6 53.60 -31.66 13.94
C PRO A 6 52.71 -30.48 14.37
N ALA A 7 52.91 -29.34 13.70
CA ALA A 7 52.14 -28.12 13.92
C ALA A 7 50.65 -28.32 13.58
N PRO A 8 49.72 -27.66 14.32
CA PRO A 8 48.30 -27.81 14.08
C PRO A 8 47.88 -27.17 12.75
N VAL A 9 47.16 -27.94 11.94
CA VAL A 9 46.51 -27.50 10.70
C VAL A 9 45.42 -26.48 11.04
N PRO A 10 45.36 -25.30 10.38
CA PRO A 10 44.31 -24.32 10.63
C PRO A 10 42.95 -24.89 10.19
N ARG A 11 42.00 -24.95 11.13
CA ARG A 11 40.60 -25.27 10.82
C ARG A 11 40.01 -24.14 9.97
N VAL A 12 39.67 -24.45 8.73
CA VAL A 12 38.75 -23.65 7.92
C VAL A 12 37.42 -23.61 8.67
N LYS A 13 37.00 -22.43 9.12
CA LYS A 13 35.65 -22.21 9.64
C LYS A 13 34.69 -22.29 8.46
N THR A 14 34.08 -23.46 8.25
CA THR A 14 32.82 -23.56 7.51
C THR A 14 31.81 -22.66 8.22
N GLY A 15 31.30 -21.66 7.51
CA GLY A 15 30.26 -20.77 8.03
C GLY A 15 28.99 -21.57 8.28
N GLU A 16 28.78 -21.97 9.53
CA GLU A 16 27.49 -22.44 10.01
C GLU A 16 26.52 -21.26 9.95
N ALA A 17 25.45 -21.41 9.17
CA ALA A 17 24.31 -20.50 9.20
C ALA A 17 23.82 -20.42 10.65
N GLN A 18 23.90 -19.23 11.24
CA GLN A 18 23.33 -18.99 12.56
C GLN A 18 21.84 -19.27 12.47
N ILE A 19 21.37 -20.20 13.30
CA ILE A 19 19.95 -20.45 13.51
C ILE A 19 19.38 -19.14 14.05
N GLY A 20 18.61 -18.43 13.22
CA GLY A 20 18.07 -17.11 13.54
C GLY A 20 17.33 -17.12 14.88
N ASN A 21 17.60 -16.11 15.71
CA ASN A 21 16.78 -15.83 16.88
C ASN A 21 15.36 -15.49 16.37
N PRO A 22 14.27 -16.13 16.87
CA PRO A 22 12.92 -16.06 16.28
C PRO A 22 12.21 -14.69 16.31
N MET A 23 12.94 -13.60 16.54
CA MET A 23 12.45 -12.21 16.55
C MET A 23 13.59 -11.27 16.15
N SER A 24 14.25 -11.53 15.01
CA SER A 24 15.33 -10.64 14.52
C SER A 24 14.81 -9.74 13.42
N SER A 25 15.14 -8.45 13.50
CA SER A 25 14.92 -7.52 12.38
C SER A 25 15.84 -7.87 11.20
N ILE A 26 15.61 -7.27 10.02
CA ILE A 26 16.50 -7.44 8.86
C ILE A 26 17.93 -7.06 9.23
N THR A 27 18.13 -5.90 9.86
CA THR A 27 19.48 -5.46 10.24
C THR A 27 20.14 -6.39 11.24
N GLU A 28 19.40 -6.89 12.23
CA GLU A 28 19.91 -7.86 13.22
C GLU A 28 20.26 -9.20 12.57
N TYR A 29 19.39 -9.71 11.69
CA TYR A 29 19.59 -11.00 11.01
C TYR A 29 20.81 -10.98 10.09
N PHE A 30 21.00 -9.91 9.32
CA PHE A 30 22.12 -9.79 8.39
C PHE A 30 23.38 -9.14 9.02
N GLY A 31 23.31 -8.69 10.28
CA GLY A 31 24.43 -8.01 10.94
C GLY A 31 24.80 -6.68 10.28
N ILE A 32 23.80 -5.89 9.86
CA ILE A 32 23.99 -4.58 9.24
C ILE A 32 24.03 -3.51 10.35
N PRO A 33 25.14 -2.78 10.53
CA PRO A 33 25.23 -1.75 11.54
C PRO A 33 24.61 -0.42 11.07
N GLY A 34 24.00 0.31 12.00
CA GLY A 34 23.58 1.69 11.78
C GLY A 34 22.18 1.83 11.20
N ASP A 35 21.90 3.03 10.67
CA ASP A 35 20.60 3.41 10.14
C ASP A 35 20.50 3.00 8.65
N VAL A 36 19.36 2.40 8.25
CA VAL A 36 19.18 1.82 6.92
C VAL A 36 18.01 2.46 6.16
N PRO A 37 18.12 2.73 4.85
CA PRO A 37 17.09 3.46 4.10
C PRO A 37 15.83 2.62 3.79
N PHE A 38 15.83 1.34 4.17
CA PHE A 38 14.68 0.44 4.07
C PHE A 38 13.98 0.27 5.41
N LEU A 39 12.76 -0.22 5.37
CA LEU A 39 11.98 -0.56 6.55
C LEU A 39 12.62 -1.78 7.24
N ASP A 40 13.09 -1.59 8.47
CA ASP A 40 13.69 -2.67 9.27
C ASP A 40 12.61 -3.39 10.09
N ILE A 41 12.27 -4.60 9.66
CA ILE A 41 11.14 -5.39 10.14
C ILE A 41 11.57 -6.83 10.47
N GLU A 42 10.75 -7.55 11.22
CA GLU A 42 11.04 -8.92 11.61
C GLU A 42 11.03 -9.87 10.40
N VAL A 43 12.09 -10.69 10.29
CA VAL A 43 12.30 -11.59 9.14
C VAL A 43 11.54 -12.91 9.21
N ASP A 44 10.79 -13.18 10.28
CA ASP A 44 10.03 -14.43 10.48
C ASP A 44 8.57 -14.21 10.92
N ALA A 45 8.15 -12.95 11.08
CA ALA A 45 6.80 -12.58 11.48
C ALA A 45 6.15 -11.63 10.46
N ASP A 46 4.82 -11.54 10.53
CA ASP A 46 4.07 -10.51 9.81
C ASP A 46 4.09 -9.23 10.64
N ASN A 47 4.53 -8.15 10.02
CA ASN A 47 4.71 -6.86 10.65
C ASN A 47 3.48 -6.01 10.37
N LEU A 48 2.81 -5.55 11.43
CA LEU A 48 1.61 -4.70 11.33
C LEU A 48 1.95 -3.32 10.74
N ALA A 49 2.11 -3.32 9.43
CA ALA A 49 2.46 -2.21 8.57
C ALA A 49 1.93 -2.52 7.17
N PHE A 50 1.61 -1.46 6.43
CA PHE A 50 0.99 -1.54 5.12
C PHE A 50 1.77 -0.65 4.17
N LEU A 51 2.03 -1.14 2.97
CA LEU A 51 2.55 -0.31 1.89
C LEU A 51 1.48 0.71 1.52
N ASP A 52 1.82 1.99 1.61
CA ASP A 52 0.88 3.09 1.47
C ASP A 52 1.23 3.90 0.22
N LEU A 53 0.54 3.63 -0.89
CA LEU A 53 0.75 4.35 -2.15
C LEU A 53 0.60 5.88 -1.98
N HIS A 54 -0.27 6.34 -1.09
CA HIS A 54 -0.41 7.76 -0.82
C HIS A 54 0.83 8.33 -0.11
N ALA A 55 1.47 7.55 0.77
CA ALA A 55 2.76 7.90 1.35
C ALA A 55 3.85 7.96 0.26
N ILE A 56 3.87 7.02 -0.70
CA ILE A 56 4.79 7.05 -1.86
C ILE A 56 4.60 8.34 -2.67
N ARG A 57 3.35 8.74 -2.94
CA ARG A 57 3.03 10.00 -3.66
C ARG A 57 3.59 11.22 -2.95
N LEU A 58 3.46 11.28 -1.63
CA LEU A 58 3.92 12.39 -0.79
C LEU A 58 5.41 12.35 -0.46
N SER A 59 6.06 11.19 -0.61
CA SER A 59 7.49 11.03 -0.37
C SER A 59 8.33 11.87 -1.33
N THR A 60 9.54 12.24 -0.92
CA THR A 60 10.56 12.88 -1.76
C THR A 60 11.53 11.89 -2.42
N GLY A 61 11.36 10.59 -2.20
CA GLY A 61 12.23 9.54 -2.76
C GLY A 61 11.95 8.14 -2.21
N PRO A 62 12.88 7.18 -2.37
CA PRO A 62 14.11 7.29 -3.17
C PRO A 62 13.84 7.23 -4.69
N GLU A 63 14.52 8.07 -5.47
CA GLU A 63 14.49 8.01 -6.94
C GLU A 63 15.60 7.05 -7.47
N PRO A 64 15.40 6.34 -8.59
CA PRO A 64 14.26 6.40 -9.52
C PRO A 64 13.05 5.53 -9.12
N PHE A 65 13.16 4.79 -8.00
CA PHE A 65 12.17 3.78 -7.61
C PHE A 65 10.80 4.37 -7.32
N ARG A 66 10.76 5.55 -6.70
CA ARG A 66 9.51 6.27 -6.46
C ARG A 66 8.80 6.61 -7.76
N ALA A 67 9.49 7.23 -8.74
CA ALA A 67 8.89 7.54 -10.03
C ALA A 67 8.40 6.27 -10.76
N GLU A 68 9.13 5.16 -10.65
CA GLU A 68 8.70 3.86 -11.17
C GLU A 68 7.39 3.39 -10.52
N ALA A 69 7.34 3.34 -9.19
CA ALA A 69 6.17 2.89 -8.44
C ALA A 69 4.91 3.69 -8.81
N LEU A 70 5.03 5.02 -8.91
CA LEU A 70 3.92 5.89 -9.31
C LEU A 70 3.50 5.64 -10.76
N ARG A 71 4.45 5.49 -11.70
CA ARG A 71 4.14 5.17 -13.10
C ARG A 71 3.40 3.84 -13.23
N GLN A 72 3.82 2.82 -12.47
CA GLN A 72 3.17 1.52 -12.44
C GLN A 72 1.74 1.62 -11.89
N ALA A 73 1.56 2.25 -10.73
CA ALA A 73 0.25 2.41 -10.12
C ALA A 73 -0.74 3.20 -10.99
N ASP A 74 -0.29 4.33 -11.54
CA ASP A 74 -1.14 5.20 -12.36
C ASP A 74 -1.50 4.55 -13.71
N SER A 75 -0.55 3.89 -14.35
CA SER A 75 -0.81 3.16 -15.61
C SER A 75 -1.75 1.97 -15.40
N PHE A 76 -1.60 1.22 -14.31
CA PHE A 76 -2.50 0.13 -13.94
C PHE A 76 -3.93 0.65 -13.79
N MET A 77 -4.14 1.68 -12.97
CA MET A 77 -5.46 2.24 -12.75
C MET A 77 -6.07 2.84 -14.01
N SER A 78 -5.29 3.56 -14.83
CA SER A 78 -5.78 4.07 -16.11
C SER A 78 -6.25 2.96 -17.05
N THR A 79 -5.62 1.78 -16.98
CA THR A 79 -5.99 0.60 -17.76
C THR A 79 -7.30 -0.01 -17.26
N ILE A 80 -7.46 -0.16 -15.94
CA ILE A 80 -8.71 -0.63 -15.34
C ILE A 80 -9.87 0.31 -15.70
N VAL A 81 -9.68 1.62 -15.54
CA VAL A 81 -10.69 2.64 -15.88
C VAL A 81 -11.05 2.58 -17.36
N ALA A 82 -10.08 2.39 -18.26
CA ALA A 82 -10.33 2.23 -19.69
C ALA A 82 -11.20 1.00 -20.01
N TYR A 83 -10.97 -0.14 -19.34
CA TYR A 83 -11.81 -1.33 -19.52
C TYR A 83 -13.23 -1.14 -18.99
N VAL A 84 -13.41 -0.47 -17.85
CA VAL A 84 -14.73 -0.13 -17.32
C VAL A 84 -15.49 0.77 -18.31
N HIS A 85 -14.84 1.80 -18.86
CA HIS A 85 -15.44 2.70 -19.84
C HIS A 85 -15.79 2.03 -21.17
N ALA A 86 -14.94 1.12 -21.66
CA ALA A 86 -15.18 0.43 -22.93
C ALA A 86 -16.47 -0.41 -22.88
N GLY A 87 -16.85 -0.95 -21.72
CA GLY A 87 -18.18 -1.51 -21.48
C GLY A 87 -18.52 -2.79 -22.26
N SER A 88 -17.58 -3.35 -23.03
CA SER A 88 -17.79 -4.60 -23.77
C SER A 88 -17.50 -5.83 -22.90
N GLY A 89 -18.17 -6.96 -23.19
CA GLY A 89 -17.93 -8.22 -22.47
C GLY A 89 -16.45 -8.64 -22.48
N SER A 90 -15.78 -8.50 -23.64
CA SER A 90 -14.35 -8.76 -23.77
C SER A 90 -13.47 -7.81 -22.93
N SER A 91 -13.83 -6.52 -22.86
CA SER A 91 -13.11 -5.56 -22.01
C SER A 91 -13.27 -5.91 -20.53
N PHE A 92 -14.45 -6.38 -20.13
CA PHE A 92 -14.71 -6.78 -18.76
C PHE A 92 -13.95 -8.04 -18.37
N GLU A 93 -13.87 -9.02 -19.26
CA GLU A 93 -13.05 -10.22 -19.07
C GLU A 93 -11.57 -9.86 -18.89
N LEU A 94 -11.04 -8.97 -19.74
CA LEU A 94 -9.64 -8.52 -19.65
C LEU A 94 -9.37 -7.74 -18.36
N GLY A 95 -10.24 -6.77 -18.01
CA GLY A 95 -10.10 -5.99 -16.79
C GLY A 95 -10.17 -6.85 -15.52
N ARG A 96 -11.11 -7.79 -15.47
CA ARG A 96 -11.20 -8.78 -14.39
C ARG A 96 -9.96 -9.66 -14.34
N ALA A 97 -9.48 -10.14 -15.49
CA ALA A 97 -8.29 -10.98 -15.55
C ALA A 97 -7.03 -10.27 -15.01
N LEU A 98 -6.89 -8.96 -15.25
CA LEU A 98 -5.80 -8.16 -14.68
C LEU A 98 -5.84 -8.10 -13.15
N LEU A 99 -7.04 -7.92 -12.58
CA LEU A 99 -7.24 -7.92 -11.12
C LEU A 99 -7.18 -9.34 -10.52
N SER A 100 -7.30 -10.40 -11.31
CA SER A 100 -7.17 -11.77 -10.80
C SER A 100 -5.72 -12.27 -10.68
N GLN A 101 -4.72 -11.42 -10.95
CA GLN A 101 -3.30 -11.81 -10.89
C GLN A 101 -2.63 -11.51 -9.53
N PHE A 102 -3.39 -11.24 -8.47
CA PHE A 102 -2.85 -10.93 -7.14
C PHE A 102 -2.67 -12.19 -6.31
N SER A 103 -1.41 -12.48 -5.96
CA SER A 103 -1.08 -13.29 -4.79
C SER A 103 -0.66 -12.39 -3.65
N GLU A 104 -0.85 -12.82 -2.41
CA GLU A 104 -0.38 -12.09 -1.22
C GLU A 104 1.16 -11.93 -1.26
N PRO A 105 1.71 -10.71 -1.10
CA PRO A 105 3.14 -10.40 -1.19
C PRO A 105 3.91 -10.67 0.11
N TRP A 106 3.95 -11.94 0.48
CA TRP A 106 4.66 -12.41 1.68
C TRP A 106 6.13 -11.99 1.71
N GLU A 107 6.77 -11.75 0.56
CA GLU A 107 8.18 -11.35 0.47
C GLU A 107 8.47 -10.04 1.23
N THR A 108 7.47 -9.18 1.42
CA THR A 108 7.63 -7.90 2.15
C THR A 108 7.48 -8.04 3.66
N ARG A 109 6.90 -9.14 4.16
CA ARG A 109 6.52 -9.33 5.59
C ARG A 109 5.62 -8.23 6.17
N LEU A 110 4.90 -7.53 5.30
CA LEU A 110 3.86 -6.57 5.66
C LEU A 110 2.52 -7.27 5.72
N GLY A 111 1.64 -6.82 6.61
CA GLY A 111 0.29 -7.35 6.73
C GLY A 111 -0.20 -7.39 8.17
N MET A 112 -1.40 -7.95 8.36
CA MET A 112 -1.93 -8.20 9.71
C MET A 112 -1.17 -9.35 10.36
N SER A 113 -0.78 -9.22 11.65
CA SER A 113 -0.27 -10.38 12.39
C SER A 113 -1.38 -11.42 12.57
N LYS A 114 -0.99 -12.71 12.67
CA LYS A 114 -1.88 -13.90 12.70
C LYS A 114 -3.05 -13.86 13.70
N ASP A 115 -3.10 -12.90 14.62
CA ASP A 115 -4.12 -12.79 15.68
C ASP A 115 -5.29 -11.85 15.33
N GLY A 116 -5.77 -11.87 14.07
CA GLY A 116 -6.77 -10.90 13.63
C GLY A 116 -7.63 -11.28 12.43
N TYR A 117 -8.04 -12.56 12.29
CA TYR A 117 -9.00 -12.93 11.25
C TYR A 117 -10.43 -12.49 11.59
N PHE A 118 -10.93 -11.48 10.88
CA PHE A 118 -12.34 -11.35 10.56
C PHE A 118 -12.53 -10.81 9.14
N GLY A 119 -12.72 -11.72 8.18
CA GLY A 119 -13.48 -11.47 6.95
C GLY A 119 -12.74 -11.71 5.62
N HIS A 120 -13.00 -12.88 5.03
CA HIS A 120 -12.55 -13.40 3.72
C HIS A 120 -11.13 -13.98 3.69
N GLY A 121 -11.03 -15.24 4.15
CA GLY A 121 -9.93 -16.10 3.75
C GLY A 121 -9.94 -16.33 2.24
N GLY A 122 -8.75 -16.21 1.64
CA GLY A 122 -8.45 -16.63 0.28
C GLY A 122 -8.30 -15.45 -0.69
N SER A 123 -7.07 -15.26 -1.17
CA SER A 123 -6.73 -14.52 -2.40
C SER A 123 -7.63 -14.82 -3.60
N ASP A 124 -8.31 -15.97 -3.56
CA ASP A 124 -9.12 -16.53 -4.63
C ASP A 124 -10.51 -15.86 -4.65
N GLY A 125 -10.57 -14.64 -5.20
CA GLY A 125 -11.83 -13.93 -5.44
C GLY A 125 -11.76 -12.44 -5.21
N VAL A 126 -10.83 -11.96 -4.38
CA VAL A 126 -10.71 -10.54 -4.04
C VAL A 126 -10.65 -9.68 -5.30
N GLY A 127 -9.79 -10.03 -6.27
CA GLY A 127 -9.67 -9.31 -7.54
C GLY A 127 -10.97 -9.23 -8.34
N ALA A 128 -11.77 -10.30 -8.33
CA ALA A 128 -13.10 -10.31 -8.94
C ALA A 128 -14.07 -9.42 -8.17
N ASP A 129 -14.01 -9.42 -6.84
CA ASP A 129 -14.85 -8.55 -6.01
C ASP A 129 -14.51 -7.07 -6.21
N ILE A 130 -13.22 -6.73 -6.35
CA ILE A 130 -12.79 -5.37 -6.74
C ILE A 130 -13.39 -5.02 -8.09
N TRP A 131 -13.23 -5.90 -9.09
CA TRP A 131 -13.73 -5.66 -10.44
C TRP A 131 -15.25 -5.45 -10.45
N ASP A 132 -16.00 -6.35 -9.82
CA ASP A 132 -17.45 -6.32 -9.76
C ASP A 132 -17.91 -5.02 -9.09
N ALA A 133 -17.33 -4.65 -7.94
CA ALA A 133 -17.64 -3.38 -7.29
C ALA A 133 -17.39 -2.15 -8.18
N LEU A 134 -16.33 -2.15 -9.00
CA LEU A 134 -16.01 -1.06 -9.91
C LEU A 134 -16.99 -0.96 -11.08
N VAL A 135 -17.55 -2.07 -11.57
CA VAL A 135 -18.48 -2.08 -12.72
C VAL A 135 -19.97 -2.05 -12.34
N THR A 136 -20.32 -2.46 -11.11
CA THR A 136 -21.71 -2.45 -10.61
C THR A 136 -21.93 -1.27 -9.68
N ASP A 137 -21.33 -1.31 -8.51
CA ASP A 137 -21.73 -0.49 -7.36
C ASP A 137 -21.11 0.90 -7.36
N ARG A 138 -19.95 1.04 -8.03
CA ARG A 138 -19.13 2.25 -8.04
C ARG A 138 -18.81 2.77 -9.43
N ARG A 139 -19.49 2.24 -10.45
CA ARG A 139 -19.30 2.65 -11.85
C ARG A 139 -19.40 4.16 -12.07
N ALA A 140 -20.39 4.81 -11.45
CA ALA A 140 -20.54 6.26 -11.55
C ALA A 140 -19.29 7.02 -11.07
N LEU A 141 -18.65 6.56 -9.99
CA LEU A 141 -17.41 7.17 -9.46
C LEU A 141 -16.22 6.96 -10.40
N VAL A 142 -16.17 5.81 -11.09
CA VAL A 142 -15.18 5.57 -12.14
C VAL A 142 -15.42 6.53 -13.30
N GLU A 143 -16.67 6.65 -13.74
CA GLU A 143 -17.05 7.48 -14.90
C GLU A 143 -16.77 8.96 -14.70
N VAL A 144 -16.94 9.47 -13.47
CA VAL A 144 -16.60 10.86 -13.11
C VAL A 144 -15.15 11.06 -12.65
N GLY A 145 -14.33 10.01 -12.69
CA GLY A 145 -12.90 10.08 -12.36
C GLY A 145 -12.55 10.11 -10.87
N LEU A 146 -13.51 9.95 -9.96
CA LEU A 146 -13.27 9.90 -8.51
C LEU A 146 -12.53 8.62 -8.08
N LEU A 147 -12.60 7.55 -8.88
CA LEU A 147 -11.89 6.27 -8.68
C LEU A 147 -10.75 6.05 -9.70
N SER A 148 -10.06 7.12 -10.10
CA SER A 148 -8.93 7.07 -11.04
C SER A 148 -7.59 6.67 -10.41
N GLN A 149 -7.53 6.52 -9.08
CA GLN A 149 -6.32 6.20 -8.34
C GLN A 149 -6.54 4.99 -7.42
N LEU A 150 -5.50 4.17 -7.28
CA LEU A 150 -5.55 2.89 -6.56
C LEU A 150 -5.80 3.12 -5.07
N ASP A 151 -5.14 4.12 -4.49
CA ASP A 151 -5.30 4.52 -3.09
C ASP A 151 -6.69 5.11 -2.77
N ARG A 152 -7.53 5.41 -3.77
CA ARG A 152 -8.92 5.87 -3.57
C ARG A 152 -9.94 4.73 -3.50
N ILE A 153 -9.62 3.53 -3.99
CA ILE A 153 -10.51 2.35 -3.92
C ILE A 153 -11.08 2.11 -2.51
N PRO A 154 -10.27 2.05 -1.43
CA PRO A 154 -10.78 1.76 -0.09
C PRO A 154 -11.73 2.84 0.45
N LEU A 155 -11.77 4.05 -0.14
CA LEU A 155 -12.72 5.09 0.26
C LEU A 155 -14.16 4.72 -0.07
N TYR A 156 -14.35 3.90 -1.10
CA TYR A 156 -15.66 3.70 -1.73
C TYR A 156 -16.08 2.24 -1.77
N VAL A 157 -15.15 1.29 -1.84
CA VAL A 157 -15.49 -0.13 -1.95
C VAL A 157 -15.46 -0.79 -0.59
N SER A 158 -16.61 -1.35 -0.17
CA SER A 158 -16.71 -2.11 1.08
C SER A 158 -15.94 -3.42 0.95
N GLY A 159 -15.32 -3.87 2.05
CA GLY A 159 -14.49 -5.07 2.06
C GLY A 159 -13.06 -4.84 1.56
N ILE A 160 -12.76 -3.72 0.90
CA ILE A 160 -11.39 -3.36 0.51
C ILE A 160 -10.79 -2.43 1.56
N GLY A 161 -10.02 -3.03 2.47
CA GLY A 161 -9.31 -2.34 3.55
C GLY A 161 -7.87 -2.00 3.21
N SER A 162 -7.13 -1.58 4.25
CA SER A 162 -5.69 -1.28 4.17
C SER A 162 -4.83 -2.47 3.75
N ASP A 163 -5.23 -3.68 4.15
CA ASP A 163 -4.55 -4.94 3.85
C ASP A 163 -4.57 -5.24 2.35
N ILE A 164 -5.76 -5.42 1.76
CA ILE A 164 -5.96 -5.62 0.32
C ILE A 164 -5.35 -4.48 -0.51
N THR A 165 -5.48 -3.23 -0.06
CA THR A 165 -4.89 -2.08 -0.77
C THR A 165 -3.36 -2.13 -0.75
N SER A 166 -2.75 -2.54 0.37
CA SER A 166 -1.30 -2.73 0.51
C SER A 166 -0.80 -3.85 -0.40
N ASP A 167 -1.51 -4.98 -0.44
CA ASP A 167 -1.14 -6.11 -1.29
C ASP A 167 -1.22 -5.76 -2.77
N LEU A 168 -2.32 -5.13 -3.16
CA LEU A 168 -2.53 -4.61 -4.50
C LEU A 168 -1.43 -3.61 -4.89
N THR A 169 -1.13 -2.66 -3.99
CA THR A 169 -0.05 -1.69 -4.20
C THR A 169 1.28 -2.42 -4.40
N THR A 170 1.62 -3.36 -3.52
CA THR A 170 2.89 -4.09 -3.56
C THR A 170 3.06 -4.86 -4.85
N ARG A 171 2.01 -5.55 -5.32
CA ARG A 171 2.06 -6.32 -6.58
C ARG A 171 2.14 -5.43 -7.80
N VAL A 172 1.38 -4.32 -7.83
CA VAL A 172 1.46 -3.36 -8.95
C VAL A 172 2.82 -2.66 -8.99
N THR A 173 3.39 -2.31 -7.84
CA THR A 173 4.68 -1.61 -7.75
C THR A 173 5.88 -2.54 -7.55
N TYR A 174 5.73 -3.85 -7.80
CA TYR A 174 6.75 -4.84 -7.46
C TYR A 174 8.09 -4.58 -8.16
N SER A 175 8.07 -4.13 -9.43
CA SER A 175 9.30 -3.81 -10.16
C SER A 175 10.08 -2.67 -9.51
N ALA A 176 9.39 -1.66 -8.97
CA ALA A 176 10.03 -0.56 -8.25
C ALA A 176 10.70 -1.03 -6.96
N LEU A 177 10.00 -1.88 -6.19
CA LEU A 177 10.52 -2.48 -4.95
C LEU A 177 11.69 -3.42 -5.23
N ALA A 178 11.61 -4.22 -6.29
CA ALA A 178 12.69 -5.10 -6.71
C ALA A 178 13.92 -4.31 -7.17
N GLY A 179 13.72 -3.21 -7.91
CA GLY A 179 14.79 -2.29 -8.28
C GLY A 179 15.46 -1.66 -7.06
N PHE A 180 14.66 -1.22 -6.08
CA PHE A 180 15.18 -0.69 -4.81
C PHE A 180 15.97 -1.75 -4.04
N THR A 181 15.43 -2.97 -3.95
CA THR A 181 16.09 -4.12 -3.30
C THR A 181 17.42 -4.44 -3.97
N ALA A 182 17.49 -4.43 -5.30
CA ALA A 182 18.74 -4.63 -6.03
C ALA A 182 19.78 -3.53 -5.74
N ALA A 183 19.36 -2.27 -5.58
CA ALA A 183 20.27 -1.21 -5.15
C ALA A 183 20.79 -1.44 -3.73
N MET A 184 19.94 -1.91 -2.81
CA MET A 184 20.34 -2.25 -1.44
C MET A 184 21.30 -3.44 -1.39
N LEU A 185 21.12 -4.45 -2.25
CA LEU A 185 22.10 -5.53 -2.41
C LEU A 185 23.49 -5.00 -2.80
N GLY A 186 23.55 -3.97 -3.65
CA GLY A 186 24.81 -3.33 -4.04
C GLY A 186 25.45 -2.46 -2.94
N GLU A 187 24.63 -1.88 -2.06
CA GLU A 187 25.10 -0.98 -0.99
C GLU A 187 25.44 -1.71 0.32
N TYR A 188 24.72 -2.80 0.62
CA TYR A 188 24.88 -3.61 1.83
C TYR A 188 25.25 -5.04 1.44
N PRO A 189 26.56 -5.37 1.31
CA PRO A 189 27.01 -6.69 0.90
C PRO A 189 26.49 -7.85 1.75
N GLN A 190 26.14 -7.57 3.02
CA GLN A 190 25.54 -8.54 3.93
C GLN A 190 24.24 -9.13 3.39
N LEU A 191 23.44 -8.34 2.67
CA LEU A 191 22.17 -8.77 2.08
C LEU A 191 22.36 -9.74 0.92
N SER A 192 23.51 -9.69 0.24
CA SER A 192 23.80 -10.57 -0.91
C SER A 192 24.16 -11.99 -0.50
N TYR A 193 24.53 -12.22 0.77
CA TYR A 193 24.84 -13.56 1.23
C TYR A 193 23.58 -14.43 1.27
N GLY A 194 23.49 -15.38 0.34
CA GLY A 194 22.34 -16.27 0.22
C GLY A 194 21.15 -15.64 -0.51
N ALA A 195 21.36 -14.54 -1.24
CA ALA A 195 20.33 -14.01 -2.14
C ALA A 195 19.89 -15.07 -3.16
N LEU A 196 18.61 -15.06 -3.50
CA LEU A 196 17.96 -16.07 -4.33
C LEU A 196 17.33 -15.44 -5.56
N PRO A 197 17.41 -16.09 -6.74
CA PRO A 197 16.60 -15.70 -7.88
C PRO A 197 15.13 -16.04 -7.63
N VAL A 198 14.26 -15.10 -7.94
CA VAL A 198 12.80 -15.21 -7.83
C VAL A 198 12.19 -14.78 -9.15
N ASP A 199 11.41 -15.67 -9.76
CA ASP A 199 10.59 -15.35 -10.92
C ASP A 199 9.31 -14.68 -10.43
N ALA A 200 9.22 -13.38 -10.63
CA ALA A 200 8.11 -12.56 -10.17
C ALA A 200 7.31 -12.01 -11.35
N LYS A 201 5.99 -12.01 -11.19
CA LYS A 201 5.06 -11.38 -12.11
C LYS A 201 4.95 -9.90 -11.77
N MET A 202 5.29 -9.03 -12.72
CA MET A 202 5.42 -7.59 -12.52
C MET A 202 4.58 -6.82 -13.53
N TRP A 203 3.92 -5.76 -13.08
CA TRP A 203 3.18 -4.88 -13.99
C TRP A 203 4.16 -4.10 -14.87
N ASN A 204 3.93 -4.15 -16.19
CA ASN A 204 4.68 -3.39 -17.17
C ASN A 204 3.86 -2.19 -17.64
N PRO A 205 4.22 -0.95 -17.27
CA PRO A 205 3.46 0.24 -17.61
C PRO A 205 3.46 0.56 -19.11
N GLU A 206 4.47 0.09 -19.86
CA GLU A 206 4.58 0.29 -21.31
C GLU A 206 3.66 -0.65 -22.10
N THR A 207 3.62 -1.93 -21.73
CA THR A 207 2.77 -2.93 -22.41
C THR A 207 1.36 -3.01 -21.82
N ARG A 208 1.15 -2.43 -20.63
CA ARG A 208 -0.10 -2.52 -19.84
C ARG A 208 -0.52 -3.96 -19.57
N ASP A 209 0.46 -4.79 -19.25
CA ASP A 209 0.25 -6.20 -18.96
C ASP A 209 1.26 -6.69 -17.92
N TRP A 210 0.98 -7.85 -17.36
CA TRP A 210 1.84 -8.53 -16.42
C TRP A 210 2.93 -9.32 -17.17
N VAL A 211 4.19 -9.07 -16.82
CA VAL A 211 5.34 -9.78 -17.37
C VAL A 211 6.08 -10.54 -16.28
N VAL A 212 6.56 -11.75 -16.57
CA VAL A 212 7.41 -12.49 -15.63
C VAL A 212 8.86 -12.06 -15.83
N ARG A 213 9.53 -11.71 -14.75
CA ARG A 213 10.96 -11.35 -14.72
C ARG A 213 11.64 -12.06 -13.55
N SER A 214 12.86 -12.51 -13.78
CA SER A 214 13.71 -13.04 -12.71
C SER A 214 14.43 -11.88 -12.02
N VAL A 215 14.33 -11.82 -10.70
CA VAL A 215 15.01 -10.83 -9.85
C VAL A 215 15.75 -11.52 -8.71
N GLU A 216 16.81 -10.89 -8.24
CA GLU A 216 17.58 -11.38 -7.09
C GLU A 216 17.12 -10.67 -5.82
N LEU A 217 16.73 -11.45 -4.80
CA LEU A 217 16.26 -10.93 -3.52
C LEU A 217 17.12 -11.48 -2.37
N PRO A 218 17.41 -10.68 -1.33
CA PRO A 218 17.98 -11.18 -0.07
C PRO A 218 17.13 -12.33 0.48
N SER A 219 17.74 -13.24 1.24
CA SER A 219 17.04 -14.39 1.81
C SER A 219 17.30 -14.53 3.30
N ALA A 220 16.23 -14.63 4.08
CA ALA A 220 16.29 -15.00 5.49
C ALA A 220 15.66 -16.37 5.69
N ASN A 221 16.38 -17.30 6.30
CA ASN A 221 15.94 -18.69 6.50
C ASN A 221 15.46 -19.38 5.21
N GLY A 222 16.10 -19.09 4.07
CA GLY A 222 15.74 -19.63 2.76
C GLY A 222 14.49 -19.00 2.13
N LYS A 223 13.95 -17.93 2.72
CA LYS A 223 12.78 -17.21 2.24
C LYS A 223 13.20 -15.84 1.69
N PRO A 224 12.91 -15.52 0.41
CA PRO A 224 13.16 -14.19 -0.14
C PRO A 224 12.53 -13.04 0.66
N LEU A 225 13.21 -11.89 0.61
CA LEU A 225 12.80 -10.63 1.20
C LEU A 225 12.77 -9.53 0.13
N LEU A 226 11.62 -8.91 -0.05
CA LEU A 226 11.46 -7.72 -0.90
C LEU A 226 11.54 -6.49 0.01
N LEU A 227 12.60 -5.71 -0.14
CA LEU A 227 12.83 -4.55 0.71
C LEU A 227 11.92 -3.39 0.31
N VAL A 228 11.41 -2.69 1.32
CA VAL A 228 10.52 -1.54 1.17
C VAL A 228 11.26 -0.30 1.67
N PRO A 229 11.30 0.81 0.92
CA PRO A 229 11.86 2.06 1.44
C PRO A 229 11.16 2.49 2.73
N ARG A 230 11.93 3.01 3.71
CA ARG A 230 11.45 3.26 5.08
C ARG A 230 10.14 4.04 5.13
N ASP A 231 10.00 5.07 4.31
CA ASP A 231 8.86 6.00 4.35
C ASP A 231 7.66 5.57 3.50
N TRP A 232 7.74 4.41 2.82
CA TRP A 232 6.67 3.94 1.93
C TRP A 232 5.61 3.10 2.66
N ALA A 233 5.95 2.52 3.81
CA ALA A 233 5.07 1.68 4.59
C ALA A 233 4.79 2.27 5.97
N ARG A 234 3.61 1.99 6.50
CA ARG A 234 3.19 2.49 7.82
C ARG A 234 2.11 1.63 8.46
N ARG A 235 2.09 1.62 9.80
CA ARG A 235 1.06 0.93 10.59
C ARG A 235 -0.36 1.44 10.36
N ASN A 236 -0.49 2.75 10.11
CA ASN A 236 -1.80 3.40 9.89
C ASN A 236 -1.76 4.15 8.56
N PRO A 237 -2.36 3.60 7.47
CA PRO A 237 -2.38 4.27 6.18
C PRO A 237 -2.99 5.67 6.23
N LEU A 238 -2.54 6.54 5.32
CA LEU A 238 -3.00 7.92 5.21
C LEU A 238 -4.44 8.00 4.72
N VAL A 239 -4.77 7.16 3.74
CA VAL A 239 -6.10 7.11 3.12
C VAL A 239 -6.88 5.94 3.71
N THR A 240 -7.94 6.24 4.45
CA THR A 240 -8.88 5.23 4.97
C THR A 240 -10.32 5.72 4.84
N ALA A 241 -11.25 4.80 4.59
CA ALA A 241 -12.68 5.11 4.43
C ALA A 241 -13.23 5.91 5.59
N GLY A 242 -12.93 5.49 6.83
CA GLY A 242 -13.41 6.14 8.04
C GLY A 242 -12.83 7.54 8.27
N ARG A 243 -11.54 7.76 7.95
CA ARG A 243 -10.92 9.09 8.07
C ARG A 243 -11.50 10.04 7.03
N PHE A 244 -11.62 9.60 5.78
CA PHE A 244 -12.26 10.36 4.70
C PHE A 244 -13.71 10.69 5.04
N HIS A 245 -14.48 9.71 5.50
CA HIS A 245 -15.87 9.89 5.92
C HIS A 245 -15.99 10.96 6.99
N LYS A 246 -15.24 10.80 8.09
CA LYS A 246 -15.30 11.74 9.22
C LYS A 246 -14.79 13.13 8.84
N LYS A 247 -13.71 13.24 8.07
CA LYS A 247 -13.08 14.53 7.76
C LYS A 247 -13.84 15.27 6.67
N SER A 248 -14.06 14.61 5.53
CA SER A 248 -14.53 15.23 4.28
C SER A 248 -16.03 15.09 4.10
N VAL A 249 -16.57 13.87 4.16
CA VAL A 249 -18.00 13.62 3.87
C VAL A 249 -18.90 14.26 4.91
N LEU A 250 -18.68 13.97 6.19
CA LEU A 250 -19.43 14.63 7.26
C LEU A 250 -19.16 16.14 7.31
N GLY A 251 -17.95 16.59 6.93
CA GLY A 251 -17.62 18.00 6.84
C GLY A 251 -18.47 18.71 5.78
N HIS A 252 -18.57 18.13 4.59
CA HIS A 252 -19.40 18.64 3.51
C HIS A 252 -20.88 18.70 3.92
N VAL A 253 -21.41 17.62 4.51
CA VAL A 253 -22.81 17.61 5.02
C VAL A 253 -23.03 18.71 6.07
N GLN A 254 -22.09 18.91 7.00
CA GLN A 254 -22.18 19.99 7.98
C GLN A 254 -22.24 21.38 7.34
N ASP A 255 -21.49 21.60 6.27
CA ASP A 255 -21.41 22.89 5.59
C ASP A 255 -22.64 23.15 4.72
N VAL A 256 -23.16 22.13 4.02
CA VAL A 256 -24.41 22.23 3.24
C VAL A 256 -25.63 22.47 4.13
N GLU A 257 -25.69 21.80 5.27
CA GLU A 257 -26.82 21.92 6.22
C GLU A 257 -26.64 23.05 7.25
N ALA A 258 -25.56 23.84 7.13
CA ALA A 258 -25.30 24.93 8.05
C ALA A 258 -26.40 25.99 7.97
N THR A 259 -26.91 26.41 9.13
CA THR A 259 -27.91 27.49 9.22
C THR A 259 -27.25 28.76 9.74
N VAL A 260 -27.68 29.90 9.21
CA VAL A 260 -27.19 31.22 9.66
C VAL A 260 -28.31 31.92 10.41
N SER A 261 -28.03 32.32 11.65
CA SER A 261 -28.96 33.13 12.44
C SER A 261 -29.19 34.48 11.76
N SER A 262 -30.44 34.79 11.42
CA SER A 262 -30.82 36.07 10.82
C SER A 262 -30.58 37.28 11.74
N VAL A 263 -30.46 37.05 13.05
CA VAL A 263 -30.28 38.11 14.06
C VAL A 263 -28.81 38.31 14.40
N THR A 264 -28.04 37.23 14.58
CA THR A 264 -26.66 37.30 15.07
C THR A 264 -25.61 37.06 13.99
N GLY A 265 -26.01 36.62 12.79
CA GLY A 265 -25.09 36.16 11.75
C GLY A 265 -24.33 34.87 12.11
N ARG A 266 -24.61 34.26 13.27
CA ARG A 266 -23.89 33.08 13.74
C ARG A 266 -24.28 31.85 12.93
N VAL A 267 -23.26 31.15 12.42
CA VAL A 267 -23.42 29.86 11.73
C VAL A 267 -23.56 28.74 12.76
N THR A 268 -24.60 27.93 12.62
CA THR A 268 -24.85 26.72 13.42
C THR A 268 -24.72 25.50 12.53
N ARG A 269 -23.90 24.54 12.96
CA ARG A 269 -23.68 23.27 12.27
C ARG A 269 -24.05 22.11 13.18
N SER A 270 -24.68 21.08 12.62
CA SER A 270 -24.91 19.80 13.31
C SER A 270 -23.57 19.20 13.74
N PRO A 271 -23.39 18.70 14.97
CA PRO A 271 -22.13 18.09 15.36
C PRO A 271 -21.92 16.74 14.64
N LYS A 272 -20.67 16.38 14.31
CA LYS A 272 -20.36 15.16 13.54
C LYS A 272 -20.88 13.88 14.20
N TRP A 273 -20.86 13.79 15.53
CA TRP A 273 -21.38 12.63 16.25
C TRP A 273 -22.88 12.43 16.00
N ALA A 274 -23.66 13.51 15.83
CA ALA A 274 -25.09 13.42 15.54
C ALA A 274 -25.31 12.99 14.08
N LEU A 275 -24.49 13.49 13.16
CA LEU A 275 -24.55 13.07 11.76
C LEU A 275 -24.21 11.58 11.58
N GLN A 276 -23.27 11.04 12.36
CA GLN A 276 -22.90 9.62 12.32
C GLN A 276 -24.04 8.68 12.70
N GLN A 277 -25.04 9.15 13.47
CA GLN A 277 -26.21 8.37 13.87
C GLN A 277 -27.32 8.39 12.81
N ARG A 278 -27.21 9.23 11.77
CA ARG A 278 -28.22 9.29 10.72
C ARG A 278 -28.17 8.05 9.84
N GLN A 279 -29.35 7.53 9.50
CA GLN A 279 -29.50 6.32 8.69
C GLN A 279 -28.84 6.45 7.31
N ASP A 280 -28.87 7.64 6.70
CA ASP A 280 -28.30 7.90 5.37
C ASP A 280 -26.77 8.05 5.37
N LEU A 281 -26.15 8.18 6.55
CA LEU A 281 -24.70 8.39 6.73
C LEU A 281 -24.01 7.25 7.49
N ARG A 282 -24.77 6.33 8.11
CA ARG A 282 -24.20 5.23 8.90
C ARG A 282 -23.36 4.24 8.06
N ASN A 283 -23.74 4.02 6.80
CA ASN A 283 -22.93 3.21 5.88
C ASN A 283 -21.83 4.09 5.31
N VAL A 284 -20.60 3.89 5.80
CA VAL A 284 -19.43 4.70 5.43
C VAL A 284 -19.20 4.68 3.92
N HIS A 285 -19.17 3.52 3.27
CA HIS A 285 -18.82 3.42 1.85
C HIS A 285 -19.91 4.00 0.94
N ASP A 286 -21.18 3.72 1.23
CA ASP A 286 -22.29 4.24 0.43
C ASP A 286 -22.47 5.75 0.61
N SER A 287 -22.32 6.25 1.84
CA SER A 287 -22.36 7.69 2.11
C SER A 287 -21.18 8.41 1.49
N ASN A 288 -19.97 7.83 1.53
CA ASN A 288 -18.81 8.37 0.83
C ASN A 288 -19.10 8.50 -0.67
N ALA A 289 -19.60 7.45 -1.32
CA ALA A 289 -19.92 7.49 -2.75
C ALA A 289 -20.98 8.56 -3.08
N ARG A 290 -22.12 8.51 -2.40
CA ARG A 290 -23.26 9.40 -2.65
C ARG A 290 -22.93 10.87 -2.41
N VAL A 291 -22.26 11.17 -1.29
CA VAL A 291 -21.92 12.55 -0.92
C VAL A 291 -20.80 13.08 -1.81
N SER A 292 -19.80 12.27 -2.18
CA SER A 292 -18.77 12.70 -3.14
C SER A 292 -19.37 13.05 -4.51
N LEU A 293 -20.34 12.27 -5.01
CA LEU A 293 -21.04 12.60 -6.25
C LEU A 293 -21.83 13.91 -6.12
N SER A 294 -22.61 14.06 -5.05
CA SER A 294 -23.36 15.30 -4.80
C SER A 294 -22.47 16.54 -4.62
N ALA A 295 -21.29 16.38 -4.03
CA ALA A 295 -20.33 17.46 -3.87
C ALA A 295 -19.69 17.84 -5.21
N LEU A 296 -19.46 16.86 -6.09
CA LEU A 296 -18.92 17.10 -7.43
C LEU A 296 -19.89 17.94 -8.29
N ASP A 297 -21.20 17.72 -8.16
CA ASP A 297 -22.24 18.57 -8.80
C ASP A 297 -22.16 20.04 -8.35
N LEU A 298 -21.61 20.30 -7.15
CA LEU A 298 -21.35 21.63 -6.61
C LEU A 298 -19.92 22.13 -6.93
N GLY A 299 -19.18 21.44 -7.79
CA GLY A 299 -17.80 21.76 -8.16
C GLY A 299 -16.77 21.44 -7.07
N GLN A 300 -17.09 20.55 -6.13
CA GLN A 300 -16.22 20.18 -5.01
C GLN A 300 -15.70 18.75 -5.14
N ASP A 301 -14.39 18.60 -5.39
CA ASP A 301 -13.70 17.31 -5.35
C ASP A 301 -13.26 16.97 -3.92
N LEU A 302 -14.09 16.22 -3.20
CA LEU A 302 -13.82 15.85 -1.81
C LEU A 302 -12.56 14.98 -1.63
N PRO A 303 -12.28 13.95 -2.47
CA PRO A 303 -11.02 13.21 -2.42
C PRO A 303 -9.79 14.10 -2.57
N SER A 304 -9.74 14.95 -3.59
CA SER A 304 -8.56 15.80 -3.82
C SER A 304 -8.37 16.81 -2.67
N ALA A 305 -9.45 17.35 -2.11
CA ALA A 305 -9.38 18.18 -0.91
C ALA A 305 -8.90 17.41 0.33
N PHE A 306 -9.27 16.13 0.46
CA PHE A 306 -8.82 15.26 1.53
C PHE A 306 -7.31 14.96 1.43
N GLU A 307 -6.82 14.66 0.23
CA GLU A 307 -5.41 14.41 -0.05
C GLU A 307 -4.55 15.65 0.25
N ALA A 308 -5.02 16.85 -0.16
CA ALA A 308 -4.37 18.10 0.19
C ALA A 308 -4.30 18.32 1.71
N TYR A 309 -5.36 17.95 2.45
CA TYR A 309 -5.36 17.96 3.91
C TYR A 309 -4.33 16.98 4.50
N LEU A 310 -4.24 15.75 3.97
CA LEU A 310 -3.28 14.75 4.42
C LEU A 310 -1.82 15.21 4.20
N ALA A 311 -1.54 15.81 3.05
CA ALA A 311 -0.22 16.39 2.76
C ALA A 311 0.17 17.48 3.77
N GLY A 312 -0.78 18.35 4.15
CA GLY A 312 -0.58 19.36 5.20
C GLY A 312 -0.36 18.74 6.59
N TRP A 313 -1.18 17.73 6.93
CA TRP A 313 -1.08 17.03 8.20
C TRP A 313 0.26 16.31 8.37
N LEU A 314 0.76 15.63 7.33
CA LEU A 314 2.03 14.90 7.39
C LEU A 314 3.22 15.85 7.63
N ARG A 315 3.28 16.97 6.89
CA ARG A 315 4.32 17.99 7.10
C ARG A 315 4.36 18.54 8.52
N GLU A 316 3.21 18.67 9.17
CA GLU A 316 3.11 19.13 10.55
C GLU A 316 3.60 18.06 11.54
N GLN A 317 3.33 16.78 11.28
CA GLN A 317 3.87 15.69 12.10
C GLN A 317 5.39 15.62 12.02
N ASP A 318 5.96 15.77 10.82
CA ASP A 318 7.41 15.72 10.62
C ASP A 318 8.13 16.87 11.34
N ARG A 319 7.53 18.08 11.34
CA ARG A 319 8.06 19.23 12.08
C ARG A 319 8.09 18.99 13.59
N ARG A 320 7.05 18.34 14.13
CA ARG A 320 6.97 18.04 15.57
C ARG A 320 7.95 16.96 16.03
N HIS A 321 8.29 16.01 15.16
CA HIS A 321 9.31 14.99 15.49
C HIS A 321 10.74 15.52 15.37
N LYS A 322 10.96 16.59 14.59
CA LYS A 322 12.27 17.24 14.41
C LYS A 322 12.55 18.38 15.40
N ALA A 323 11.56 18.79 16.19
CA ALA A 323 11.66 19.84 17.20
C ALA A 323 11.84 19.23 18.59
#